data_AF-A0A0G9K8B3-F1
#
_entry.id   AF-A0A0G9K8B3-F1
#
_cell.length_a   1.000
_cell.length_b   1.000
_cell.length_c   1.000
_cell.angle_alpha   90.00
_cell.angle_beta   90.00
_cell.angle_gamma   90.00
#
_symmetry.space_group_name_H-M   'P 1'
#
loop_
_entity.id
_entity.type
_entity.pdbx_description
1 polymer ?
#
loop_
_entity_poly.entity_id
_entity_poly.type
_entity_poly.pdbx_seq_one_letter_code
_entity_poly.pdbx_strand_id
1 'polypeptide(L)' 'YEEDEVNTLWSAYNRIQESMIRGGVKMKNLVTNKNFTSKAINGIDATIKFNKELFSAVEQVAQLKCDGYLVA' A
#
# COMPACT_ATOMS: atom_id res chain seq x y z
N TYR A 1 2.08 10.68 -18.13
CA TYR A 1 1.33 9.57 -17.54
C TYR A 1 0.25 10.18 -16.66
N GLU A 2 -0.80 10.71 -17.27
CA GLU A 2 -1.87 11.47 -16.57
C GLU A 2 -2.70 10.58 -15.62
N GLU A 3 -2.64 9.25 -15.77
CA GLU A 3 -3.34 8.29 -14.90
C GLU A 3 -2.76 8.20 -13.48
N ASP A 4 -1.48 8.52 -13.29
CA ASP A 4 -0.83 8.54 -11.95
C ASP A 4 -1.14 9.83 -11.16
N GLU A 5 -1.73 10.85 -11.80
CA GLU A 5 -2.08 12.11 -11.14
C GLU A 5 -3.45 12.05 -10.45
N VAL A 6 -4.30 11.10 -10.81
CA VAL A 6 -5.60 10.90 -10.17
C VAL A 6 -5.40 10.06 -8.90
N ASN A 7 -5.63 10.68 -7.74
CA ASN A 7 -5.52 10.04 -6.41
C ASN A 7 -6.68 9.07 -6.13
N THR A 8 -6.83 8.05 -6.96
CA THR A 8 -7.76 6.94 -6.75
C THR A 8 -7.17 5.91 -5.79
N LEU A 9 -8.02 5.04 -5.24
CA LEU A 9 -7.54 3.89 -4.47
C LEU A 9 -6.71 2.93 -5.32
N TRP A 10 -6.99 2.86 -6.63
CA TRP A 10 -6.26 2.04 -7.58
C TRP A 10 -4.83 2.54 -7.81
N SER A 11 -4.62 3.85 -8.01
CA SER A 11 -3.27 4.41 -8.16
C SER A 11 -2.45 4.28 -6.86
N ALA A 12 -3.09 4.49 -5.70
CA ALA A 12 -2.46 4.26 -4.40
C ALA A 12 -2.05 2.79 -4.18
N TYR A 13 -2.94 1.85 -4.55
CA TYR A 13 -2.66 0.41 -4.49
C TYR A 13 -1.43 0.05 -5.31
N ASN A 14 -1.39 0.43 -6.58
CA ASN A 14 -0.27 0.11 -7.48
C ASN A 14 1.04 0.74 -7.00
N ARG A 15 1.02 2.01 -6.58
CA ARG A 15 2.23 2.69 -6.10
C ARG A 15 2.83 2.01 -4.86
N ILE A 16 1.99 1.61 -3.92
CA ILE A 16 2.44 0.88 -2.72
C ILE A 16 2.97 -0.49 -3.11
N GLN A 17 2.27 -1.20 -3.99
CA GLN A 17 2.70 -2.51 -4.47
C GLN A 17 4.08 -2.44 -5.12
N GLU A 18 4.27 -1.57 -6.09
CA GLU A 18 5.55 -1.44 -6.78
C GLU A 18 6.69 -1.05 -5.83
N SER A 19 6.40 -0.14 -4.89
CA SER A 19 7.39 0.28 -3.89
C SER A 19 7.84 -0.87 -2.99
N MET A 20 6.94 -1.80 -2.65
CA MET A 20 7.25 -2.94 -1.80
C MET A 20 7.92 -4.08 -2.59
N ILE A 21 7.51 -4.32 -3.84
CA ILE A 21 8.17 -5.31 -4.71
C ILE A 21 9.60 -4.87 -5.02
N ARG A 22 9.82 -3.60 -5.40
CA ARG A 22 11.16 -3.06 -5.69
C ARG A 22 12.02 -2.90 -4.43
N GLY A 23 11.41 -2.72 -3.27
CA GLY A 23 12.11 -2.38 -2.03
C GLY A 23 12.75 -1.00 -2.08
N GLY A 24 13.64 -0.70 -1.12
CA GLY A 24 14.34 0.58 -1.08
C GLY A 24 13.56 1.72 -0.41
N VAL A 25 12.40 1.44 0.18
CA VAL A 25 11.56 2.43 0.85
C VAL A 25 12.14 2.77 2.21
N LYS A 26 12.40 4.06 2.47
CA LYS A 26 12.81 4.52 3.80
C LYS A 26 11.61 4.43 4.75
N MET A 27 11.76 3.67 5.81
CA MET A 27 10.74 3.42 6.82
C MET A 27 11.29 3.74 8.20
N LYS A 28 10.38 4.00 9.14
CA LYS A 28 10.70 4.15 10.56
C LYS A 28 10.08 3.00 11.31
N ASN A 29 10.89 2.30 12.09
CA ASN A 29 10.40 1.20 12.92
C ASN A 29 9.60 1.78 14.08
N LEU A 30 8.32 1.40 14.21
CA LEU A 30 7.41 1.92 15.23
C LEU A 30 7.83 1.54 16.67
N VAL A 31 8.51 0.40 16.83
CA VAL A 31 8.89 -0.15 18.15
C VAL A 31 10.24 0.40 18.61
N THR A 32 11.23 0.44 17.72
CA THR A 32 12.62 0.84 18.03
C THR A 32 12.92 2.29 17.66
N ASN A 33 12.00 2.96 16.96
CA ASN A 33 12.11 4.34 16.48
C ASN A 33 13.28 4.59 15.50
N LYS A 34 13.94 3.52 15.01
CA LYS A 34 15.07 3.59 14.08
C LYS A 34 14.60 3.70 12.63
N ASN A 35 15.37 4.42 11.82
CA ASN A 35 15.20 4.44 10.37
C ASN A 35 15.78 3.16 9.77
N PHE A 36 15.07 2.54 8.84
CA PHE A 36 15.54 1.40 8.06
C PHE A 36 15.02 1.48 6.62
N THR A 37 15.63 0.71 5.73
CA THR A 37 15.21 0.63 4.34
C THR A 37 14.52 -0.71 4.10
N SER A 38 13.35 -0.70 3.46
CA SER A 38 12.65 -1.93 3.11
C SER A 38 13.49 -2.77 2.14
N LYS A 39 13.44 -4.08 2.31
CA LYS A 39 14.02 -5.02 1.35
C LYS A 39 12.97 -5.33 0.27
N ALA A 40 13.44 -5.58 -0.95
CA ALA A 40 12.61 -6.06 -2.04
C ALA A 40 11.95 -7.38 -1.68
N ILE A 41 10.67 -7.54 -2.01
CA ILE A 41 9.95 -8.80 -1.87
C ILE A 41 10.22 -9.62 -3.14
N ASN A 42 11.08 -10.63 -3.02
CA ASN A 42 11.48 -11.49 -4.16
C ASN A 42 10.80 -12.87 -4.17
N GLY A 43 10.09 -13.23 -3.10
CA GLY A 43 9.39 -14.52 -3.00
C GLY A 43 8.00 -14.46 -3.61
N ILE A 44 7.63 -15.44 -4.44
CA ILE A 44 6.31 -15.52 -5.07
C ILE A 44 5.22 -15.61 -3.99
N ASP A 45 5.36 -16.51 -3.02
CA ASP A 45 4.38 -16.67 -1.93
C ASP A 45 4.27 -15.41 -1.06
N ALA A 46 5.40 -14.75 -0.79
CA ALA A 46 5.43 -13.50 -0.04
C ALA A 46 4.74 -12.36 -0.80
N THR A 47 4.91 -12.31 -2.12
CA THR A 47 4.25 -11.33 -3.00
C THR A 47 2.75 -11.56 -3.04
N ILE A 48 2.32 -12.82 -3.18
CA ILE A 48 0.89 -13.19 -3.17
C ILE A 48 0.27 -12.82 -1.82
N LYS A 49 0.92 -13.16 -0.71
CA LYS A 49 0.44 -12.82 0.63
C LYS A 49 0.33 -11.30 0.82
N PHE A 50 1.38 -10.56 0.45
CA PHE A 50 1.39 -9.11 0.55
C PHE A 50 0.28 -8.46 -0.29
N ASN A 51 0.09 -8.91 -1.53
CA ASN A 51 -0.98 -8.40 -2.40
C ASN A 51 -2.37 -8.62 -1.79
N LYS A 52 -2.62 -9.79 -1.18
CA LYS A 52 -3.89 -10.08 -0.50
C LYS A 52 -4.12 -9.16 0.71
N GLU A 53 -3.10 -8.97 1.54
CA GLU A 53 -3.18 -8.09 2.70
C GLU A 53 -3.38 -6.62 2.30
N LEU A 54 -2.66 -6.16 1.26
CA LEU A 54 -2.80 -4.81 0.72
C LEU A 54 -4.20 -4.57 0.14
N PHE A 55 -4.74 -5.54 -0.60
CA PHE A 55 -6.09 -5.44 -1.16
C PHE A 55 -7.15 -5.33 -0.05
N SER A 56 -7.06 -6.16 0.99
CA SER A 56 -7.98 -6.10 2.14
C SER A 56 -7.91 -4.76 2.89
N ALA A 57 -6.73 -4.14 2.98
CA ALA A 57 -6.59 -2.80 3.54
C ALA A 57 -7.25 -1.73 2.65
N VAL A 58 -7.10 -1.84 1.33
CA VAL A 58 -7.75 -0.93 0.37
C VAL A 58 -9.26 -1.05 0.41
N GLU A 59 -9.80 -2.27 0.55
CA GLU A 59 -11.25 -2.50 0.71
C GLU A 59 -11.80 -1.81 1.96
N GLN A 60 -11.09 -1.87 3.09
CA GLN A 60 -11.48 -1.16 4.30
C GLN A 60 -11.48 0.36 4.10
N VAL A 61 -10.47 0.90 3.40
CA VAL A 61 -10.43 2.34 3.07
C VAL A 61 -11.57 2.71 2.10
N ALA A 62 -11.89 1.86 1.14
CA ALA A 62 -13.01 2.06 0.23
C ALA A 62 -14.34 2.11 1.00
N GLN A 63 -14.54 1.18 1.93
CA GLN A 63 -15.72 1.14 2.79
C GLN A 63 -15.83 2.41 3.64
N LEU A 64 -14.74 2.84 4.29
CA LEU A 64 -14.72 4.08 5.07
C LEU A 64 -15.04 5.32 4.22
N LYS A 65 -14.52 5.37 2.99
CA LYS A 65 -14.84 6.47 2.05
C LYS A 65 -16.30 6.42 1.60
N CYS A 66 -16.87 5.24 1.41
CA CYS A 66 -18.27 5.04 1.04
C CYS A 66 -19.20 5.44 2.20
N ASP A 67 -18.92 4.97 3.41
CA ASP A 67 -19.70 5.28 4.62
C ASP A 67 -19.62 6.77 4.98
N GLY A 68 -18.44 7.38 4.83
CA GLY A 68 -18.26 8.83 4.99
C GLY A 68 -19.03 9.66 3.95
N TYR A 69 -19.41 9.08 2.81
CA TYR A 69 -20.25 9.71 1.80
C TYR A 69 -21.76 9.52 2.07
N LEU A 70 -22.14 8.55 2.90
CA LEU A 70 -23.53 8.31 3.31
C LEU A 70 -23.98 9.15 4.51
N VAL A 71 -23.04 9.77 5.23
CA VAL A 71 -23.31 10.62 6.41
C VAL A 71 -23.14 12.13 6.11
N ALA A 72 -22.82 12.49 4.87
CA ALA A 72 -22.63 13.88 4.42
C ALA A 72 -23.83 14.43 3.63
#